data_AF-A0A380EKM2-F1
#
_entry.id   AF-A0A380EKM2-F1
#
_cell.length_a   1.000
_cell.length_b   1.000
_cell.length_c   1.000
_cell.angle_alpha   90.00
_cell.angle_beta   90.00
_cell.angle_gamma   90.00
#
_symmetry.space_group_name_H-M   'P 1'
#
loop_
_entity.id
_entity.type
_entity.pdbx_description
1 polymer ?
#
loop_
_entity_poly.entity_id
_entity_poly.type
_entity_poly.pdbx_seq_one_letter_code
_entity_poly.pdbx_strand_id
1 'polypeptide(L)'
;MVTIKDVALKAGVSPSTVSRVIKGNQRISEATISKVKKVMEELNYFPNTAARTLITNQTYKIGLVLKGSEEPIRLNPFYINVLLGISETCNQHGYGTQTTVSNNMNDLMDEVYKMIKQRMVDAFILLYSKENDPIKQMLIDESMPFIVIGKPTSDIDHQFTHIDNDNILASENLTRHVIEQGVDELIFITEKGNFEVSKDRIQGFETIASQNKINYQIIETSNEREVIFNYMQNLHTRLKDPNIKQAIIR
;
A
#
# COMPACT_ATOMS: atom_id res chain seq x y z
N MET A 1 -1.44 36.57 9.10
CA MET A 1 -0.85 35.25 9.37
C MET A 1 0.58 35.47 9.84
N VAL A 2 0.99 34.85 10.94
CA VAL A 2 2.37 34.98 11.44
C VAL A 2 3.33 34.29 10.48
N THR A 3 4.43 34.95 10.14
CA THR A 3 5.45 34.48 9.21
C THR A 3 6.78 34.23 9.90
N ILE A 4 7.71 33.59 9.20
CA ILE A 4 9.08 33.40 9.71
C ILE A 4 9.79 34.74 9.98
N LYS A 5 9.38 35.82 9.30
CA LYS A 5 9.93 37.17 9.51
C LYS A 5 9.45 37.76 10.84
N ASP A 6 8.20 37.51 11.22
CA ASP A 6 7.63 37.97 12.50
C ASP A 6 8.30 37.27 13.69
N VAL A 7 8.54 35.96 13.57
CA VAL A 7 9.32 35.18 14.54
C VAL A 7 10.75 35.70 14.64
N ALA A 8 11.41 35.94 13.52
CA ALA A 8 12.78 36.45 13.47
C ALA A 8 12.89 37.83 14.15
N LEU A 9 11.95 38.73 13.85
CA LEU A 9 11.87 40.06 14.45
C LEU A 9 11.71 39.99 15.97
N LYS A 10 10.73 39.21 16.48
CA LYS A 10 10.47 39.08 17.92
C LYS A 10 11.60 38.35 18.66
N ALA A 11 12.25 37.38 18.01
CA ALA A 11 13.42 36.69 18.55
C ALA A 11 14.72 37.47 18.41
N GLY A 12 14.75 38.59 17.67
CA GLY A 12 15.95 39.40 17.44
C GLY A 12 17.05 38.65 16.67
N VAL A 13 16.67 37.82 15.70
CA VAL A 13 17.60 37.06 14.84
C VAL A 13 17.21 37.20 13.37
N SER A 14 18.04 36.71 12.45
CA SER A 14 17.69 36.69 11.02
C SER A 14 16.64 35.60 10.70
N PRO A 15 15.80 35.75 9.65
CA PRO A 15 14.95 34.67 9.16
C PRO A 15 15.71 33.38 8.84
N SER A 16 16.94 33.50 8.35
CA SER A 16 17.84 32.37 8.08
C SER A 16 18.23 31.62 9.36
N THR A 17 18.39 32.33 10.48
CA THR A 17 18.64 31.74 11.80
C THR A 17 17.42 30.95 12.28
N VAL A 18 16.22 31.51 12.16
CA VAL A 18 14.96 30.81 12.49
C VAL A 18 14.80 29.55 11.65
N SER A 19 15.07 29.62 10.34
CA SER A 19 15.03 28.46 9.45
C SER A 19 16.00 27.35 9.89
N ARG A 20 17.22 27.71 10.31
CA ARG A 20 18.21 26.74 10.83
C ARG A 20 17.80 26.12 12.17
N VAL A 21 17.15 26.88 13.04
CA VAL A 21 16.57 26.35 14.29
C VAL A 21 15.47 25.34 13.98
N ILE A 22 14.56 25.66 13.06
CA ILE A 22 13.48 24.74 12.63
C ILE A 22 14.06 23.45 12.03
N LYS A 23 15.16 23.55 11.27
CA LYS A 23 15.88 22.38 10.70
C LYS A 23 16.75 21.62 11.70
N GLY A 24 16.83 22.03 12.96
CA GLY A 24 17.66 21.37 13.98
C GLY A 24 19.17 21.47 13.73
N ASN A 25 19.66 22.57 13.14
CA ASN A 25 21.07 22.74 12.82
C ASN A 25 21.94 22.86 14.10
N GLN A 26 22.87 21.91 14.29
CA GLN A 26 23.75 21.83 15.47
C GLN A 26 24.71 23.01 15.66
N ARG A 27 24.90 23.87 14.65
CA ARG A 27 25.77 25.06 14.74
C ARG A 27 25.10 26.25 15.44
N ILE A 28 23.82 26.15 15.79
CA ILE A 28 23.09 27.21 16.50
C ILE A 28 23.18 26.96 18.00
N SER A 29 23.54 27.97 18.78
CA SER A 29 23.63 27.84 20.23
C SER A 29 22.29 27.46 20.86
N GLU A 30 22.32 26.65 21.92
CA GLU A 30 21.12 26.24 22.66
C GLU A 30 20.30 27.43 23.12
N ALA A 31 20.94 28.51 23.58
CA ALA A 31 20.29 29.76 23.96
C ALA A 31 19.45 30.35 22.81
N THR A 32 19.98 30.32 21.58
CA THR A 32 19.25 30.81 20.40
C THR A 32 18.12 29.87 20.00
N ILE A 33 18.33 28.55 20.06
CA ILE A 33 17.30 27.54 19.79
C ILE A 33 16.11 27.74 20.74
N SER A 34 16.38 27.82 22.05
CA SER A 34 15.35 28.01 23.08
C SER A 34 14.60 29.33 22.91
N LYS A 35 15.31 30.42 22.61
CA LYS A 35 14.68 31.74 22.35
C LYS A 35 13.74 31.70 21.15
N VAL A 36 14.18 31.12 20.04
CA VAL A 36 13.37 31.03 18.82
C VAL A 36 12.15 30.13 19.03
N LYS A 37 12.30 28.95 19.66
CA LYS A 37 11.19 28.04 19.96
C LYS A 37 10.13 28.70 20.84
N LYS A 38 10.54 29.40 21.90
CA LYS A 38 9.63 30.15 22.77
C LYS A 38 8.82 31.20 21.98
N VAL A 39 9.47 31.95 21.10
CA VAL A 39 8.79 32.95 20.26
C VAL A 39 7.82 32.31 19.27
N MET A 40 8.16 31.14 18.71
CA MET A 40 7.24 30.40 17.85
C MET A 40 5.98 29.98 18.60
N GLU A 41 6.12 29.46 19.82
CA GLU A 41 4.99 29.09 20.68
C GLU A 41 4.13 30.31 21.05
N GLU A 42 4.74 31.41 21.50
CA GLU A 42 4.04 32.64 21.86
C GLU A 42 3.24 33.25 20.70
N LEU A 43 3.74 33.11 19.47
CA LEU A 43 3.07 33.62 18.27
C LEU A 43 2.16 32.58 17.61
N ASN A 44 2.04 31.38 18.17
CA ASN A 44 1.35 30.25 17.56
C ASN A 44 1.80 30.00 16.11
N TYR A 45 3.10 30.14 15.86
CA TYR A 45 3.70 30.00 14.53
C TYR A 45 4.06 28.55 14.23
N PHE A 46 3.54 28.05 13.12
CA PHE A 46 3.93 26.76 12.55
C PHE A 46 4.68 26.98 11.23
N PRO A 47 5.79 26.25 11.00
CA PRO A 47 6.49 26.31 9.72
C PRO A 47 5.54 25.99 8.55
N ASN A 48 5.52 26.87 7.54
CA ASN A 48 4.69 26.65 6.36
C ASN A 48 5.34 25.59 5.46
N THR A 49 4.71 24.41 5.39
CA THR A 49 5.17 23.28 4.58
C THR A 49 5.16 23.60 3.09
N ALA A 50 4.18 24.35 2.57
CA ALA A 50 4.13 24.76 1.16
C ALA A 50 5.30 25.68 0.80
N ALA A 51 5.66 26.63 1.67
CA ALA A 51 6.82 27.49 1.47
C ALA A 51 8.14 26.69 1.53
N ARG A 52 8.20 25.65 2.38
CA ARG A 52 9.35 24.72 2.43
C ARG A 52 9.47 23.93 1.12
N THR A 53 8.38 23.33 0.63
CA THR A 53 8.36 22.54 -0.61
C THR A 53 8.79 23.35 -1.82
N LEU A 54 8.36 24.60 -1.94
CA LEU A 54 8.78 25.50 -3.03
C LEU A 54 10.30 25.73 -3.05
N ILE A 55 10.96 25.75 -1.88
CA ILE A 55 12.40 25.99 -1.76
C ILE A 55 13.20 24.69 -1.91
N THR A 56 12.73 23.59 -1.31
CA THR A 56 13.45 22.31 -1.31
C THR A 56 13.19 21.48 -2.55
N ASN A 57 12.15 21.82 -3.33
CA ASN A 57 11.61 20.99 -4.40
C ASN A 57 11.29 19.56 -3.93
N GLN A 58 10.87 19.43 -2.65
CA GLN A 58 10.50 18.18 -1.98
C GLN A 58 9.18 18.38 -1.26
N THR A 59 8.24 17.46 -1.49
CA THR A 59 6.90 17.46 -0.91
C THR A 59 6.86 16.84 0.47
N TYR A 60 7.85 16.00 0.81
CA TYR A 60 7.86 15.14 1.99
C TYR A 60 6.60 14.27 2.07
N LYS A 61 6.13 13.78 0.91
CA LYS A 61 4.98 12.88 0.83
C LYS A 61 5.29 11.67 -0.04
N ILE A 62 4.79 10.52 0.37
CA ILE A 62 4.83 9.28 -0.40
C ILE A 62 3.42 8.97 -0.92
N GLY A 63 3.31 8.74 -2.23
CA GLY A 63 2.06 8.36 -2.89
C GLY A 63 1.78 6.88 -2.67
N LEU A 64 0.60 6.54 -2.18
CA LEU A 64 0.17 5.15 -2.01
C LEU A 64 -0.88 4.83 -3.06
N VAL A 65 -0.57 3.90 -3.95
CA VAL A 65 -1.48 3.49 -5.03
C VAL A 65 -2.09 2.15 -4.65
N LEU A 66 -3.39 2.17 -4.39
CA LEU A 66 -4.16 0.96 -4.15
C LEU A 66 -5.01 0.70 -5.38
N LYS A 67 -5.08 -0.57 -5.80
CA LYS A 67 -6.20 -0.98 -6.63
C LYS A 67 -7.45 -0.91 -5.77
N GLY A 68 -8.50 -0.32 -6.31
CA GLY A 68 -9.83 -0.55 -5.78
C GLY A 68 -10.20 -2.04 -5.88
N SER A 69 -11.01 -2.49 -4.93
CA SER A 69 -11.72 -3.77 -5.02
C SER A 69 -13.22 -3.50 -4.97
N GLU A 70 -14.03 -4.39 -5.55
CA GLU A 70 -15.50 -4.30 -5.44
C GLU A 70 -15.97 -4.46 -3.99
N GLU A 71 -15.23 -5.23 -3.18
CA GLU A 71 -15.31 -5.12 -1.71
C GLU A 71 -14.64 -3.84 -1.22
N PRO A 72 -15.23 -3.11 -0.25
CA PRO A 72 -14.58 -1.95 0.34
C PRO A 72 -13.20 -2.37 0.90
N ILE A 73 -12.11 -1.76 0.41
CA ILE A 73 -10.75 -1.93 0.94
C ILE A 73 -10.70 -1.85 2.48
N ARG A 74 -11.63 -1.10 3.07
CA ARG A 74 -11.85 -0.96 4.52
C ARG A 74 -12.14 -2.27 5.25
N LEU A 75 -12.60 -3.32 4.56
CA LEU A 75 -12.94 -4.61 5.16
C LEU A 75 -11.78 -5.62 5.10
N ASN A 76 -10.66 -5.29 4.43
CA ASN A 76 -9.51 -6.16 4.35
C ASN A 76 -8.44 -5.75 5.38
N PRO A 77 -8.22 -6.55 6.45
CA PRO A 77 -7.24 -6.23 7.50
C PRO A 77 -5.80 -6.09 6.98
N PHE A 78 -5.47 -6.74 5.85
CA PHE A 78 -4.17 -6.61 5.22
C PHE A 78 -3.84 -5.15 4.89
N TYR A 79 -4.74 -4.44 4.19
CA TYR A 79 -4.48 -3.06 3.78
C TYR A 79 -4.38 -2.12 4.98
N ILE A 80 -5.20 -2.31 6.01
CA ILE A 80 -5.13 -1.47 7.22
C ILE A 80 -3.77 -1.60 7.90
N ASN A 81 -3.30 -2.81 8.13
CA ASN A 81 -2.02 -3.05 8.81
C ASN A 81 -0.83 -2.54 7.99
N VAL A 82 -0.85 -2.75 6.67
CA VAL A 82 0.20 -2.26 5.78
C VAL A 82 0.22 -0.72 5.75
N LEU A 83 -0.95 -0.07 5.61
CA LEU A 83 -1.05 1.39 5.62
C LEU A 83 -0.59 2.00 6.95
N LEU A 84 -0.91 1.36 8.08
CA LEU A 84 -0.44 1.79 9.39
C LEU A 84 1.09 1.71 9.49
N GLY A 85 1.70 0.58 9.10
CA GLY A 85 3.15 0.42 9.11
C GLY A 85 3.87 1.44 8.21
N ILE A 86 3.34 1.68 7.01
CA ILE A 86 3.86 2.71 6.09
C ILE A 86 3.74 4.10 6.72
N SER A 87 2.56 4.44 7.26
CA SER A 87 2.29 5.77 7.82
C SER A 87 3.17 6.06 9.03
N GLU A 88 3.29 5.10 9.95
CA GLU A 88 4.16 5.22 11.13
C GLU A 88 5.62 5.46 10.71
N THR A 89 6.13 4.66 9.78
CA THR A 89 7.50 4.79 9.28
C THR A 89 7.73 6.12 8.58
N CYS A 90 6.79 6.57 7.74
CA CYS A 90 6.86 7.87 7.08
C CYS A 90 6.90 9.00 8.11
N ASN A 91 6.00 8.97 9.10
CA ASN A 91 5.91 9.99 10.14
C ASN A 91 7.21 10.10 10.96
N GLN A 92 7.84 8.97 11.31
CA GLN A 92 9.14 8.95 12.00
C GLN A 92 10.25 9.64 11.21
N HIS A 93 10.16 9.65 9.87
CA HIS A 93 11.12 10.29 8.97
C HIS A 93 10.66 11.69 8.50
N GLY A 94 9.56 12.22 9.04
CA GLY A 94 9.03 13.53 8.67
C GLY A 94 8.35 13.57 7.30
N TYR A 95 7.94 12.41 6.78
CA TYR A 95 7.13 12.25 5.58
C TYR A 95 5.65 12.03 5.94
N GLY A 96 4.75 12.51 5.10
CA GLY A 96 3.35 12.13 5.09
C GLY A 96 3.04 11.12 3.98
N THR A 97 1.80 10.65 3.95
CA THR A 97 1.30 9.77 2.88
C THR A 97 0.14 10.43 2.14
N GLN A 98 0.03 10.17 0.84
CA GLN A 98 -1.13 10.57 0.03
C GLN A 98 -1.63 9.36 -0.76
N THR A 99 -2.86 8.95 -0.48
CA THR A 99 -3.43 7.72 -1.02
C THR A 99 -4.36 8.00 -2.20
N THR A 100 -4.25 7.19 -3.26
CA THR A 100 -5.17 7.13 -4.40
C THR A 100 -5.70 5.71 -4.56
N VAL A 101 -6.97 5.60 -4.95
CA VAL A 101 -7.68 4.32 -5.06
C VAL A 101 -8.80 4.43 -6.09
N SER A 102 -8.86 3.48 -7.02
CA SER A 102 -9.99 3.36 -7.94
C SER A 102 -10.16 1.91 -8.41
N ASN A 103 -11.42 1.50 -8.63
CA ASN A 103 -11.75 0.23 -9.28
C ASN A 103 -11.51 0.29 -10.80
N ASN A 104 -11.33 1.50 -11.36
CA ASN A 104 -11.07 1.73 -12.77
C ASN A 104 -9.61 2.11 -12.98
N MET A 105 -8.90 1.38 -13.85
CA MET A 105 -7.48 1.59 -14.12
C MET A 105 -7.19 2.95 -14.76
N ASN A 106 -8.08 3.46 -15.62
CA ASN A 106 -7.88 4.76 -16.28
C ASN A 106 -7.99 5.90 -15.26
N ASP A 107 -8.99 5.85 -14.37
CA ASP A 107 -9.15 6.83 -13.30
C ASP A 107 -7.95 6.82 -12.35
N LEU A 108 -7.46 5.62 -12.00
CA LEU A 108 -6.28 5.46 -11.16
C LEU A 108 -5.02 6.03 -11.83
N MET A 109 -4.82 5.76 -13.13
CA MET A 109 -3.75 6.35 -13.93
C MET A 109 -3.84 7.88 -13.94
N ASP A 110 -5.02 8.44 -14.15
CA ASP A 110 -5.21 9.89 -14.20
C ASP A 110 -4.90 10.55 -12.85
N GLU A 111 -5.24 9.90 -11.74
CA GLU A 111 -4.88 10.38 -10.39
C GLU A 111 -3.37 10.32 -10.15
N VAL A 112 -2.72 9.21 -10.49
CA VAL A 112 -1.25 9.09 -10.38
C VAL A 112 -0.55 10.12 -11.27
N TYR A 113 -1.00 10.29 -12.52
CA TYR A 113 -0.45 11.26 -13.45
C TYR A 113 -0.58 12.69 -12.91
N LYS A 114 -1.74 13.06 -12.33
CA LYS A 114 -1.93 14.35 -11.66
C LYS A 114 -0.97 14.51 -10.49
N MET A 115 -0.79 13.48 -9.66
CA MET A 115 0.14 13.53 -8.53
C MET A 115 1.58 13.78 -8.97
N ILE A 116 2.00 13.21 -10.11
CA ILE A 116 3.33 13.44 -10.70
C ILE A 116 3.42 14.88 -11.23
N LYS A 117 2.52 15.28 -12.13
CA LYS A 117 2.60 16.57 -12.82
C LYS A 117 2.43 17.77 -11.88
N GLN A 118 1.62 17.62 -10.84
CA GLN A 118 1.43 18.64 -9.81
C GLN A 118 2.48 18.57 -8.69
N ARG A 119 3.45 17.65 -8.77
CA ARG A 119 4.47 17.40 -7.74
C ARG A 119 3.85 17.29 -6.36
N MET A 120 2.87 16.40 -6.21
CA MET A 120 2.17 16.17 -4.94
C MET A 120 2.93 15.24 -4.01
N VAL A 121 3.78 14.37 -4.57
CA VAL A 121 4.55 13.33 -3.84
C VAL A 121 5.97 13.21 -4.42
N ASP A 122 6.89 12.72 -3.60
CA ASP A 122 8.31 12.53 -3.96
C ASP A 122 8.60 11.13 -4.52
N ALA A 123 7.78 10.13 -4.16
CA ALA A 123 7.91 8.74 -4.57
C ALA A 123 6.57 8.01 -4.39
N PHE A 124 6.46 6.79 -4.93
CA PHE A 124 5.26 5.97 -4.85
C PHE A 124 5.50 4.59 -4.20
N ILE A 125 4.45 4.03 -3.59
CA ILE A 125 4.36 2.63 -3.19
C ILE A 125 3.13 2.05 -3.87
N LEU A 126 3.33 1.05 -4.74
CA LEU A 126 2.27 0.28 -5.35
C LEU A 126 1.90 -0.88 -4.42
N LEU A 127 0.68 -0.90 -3.92
CA LEU A 127 0.19 -1.90 -2.96
C LEU A 127 -0.37 -3.16 -3.64
N TYR A 128 0.15 -3.47 -4.83
CA TYR A 128 -0.19 -4.63 -5.63
C TYR A 128 0.92 -4.85 -6.67
N SER A 129 0.99 -6.08 -7.19
CA SER A 129 1.80 -6.40 -8.37
C SER A 129 0.91 -6.94 -9.48
N LYS A 130 1.09 -6.39 -10.69
CA LYS A 130 0.32 -6.70 -11.89
C LYS A 130 1.24 -6.75 -13.10
N GLU A 131 1.08 -7.79 -13.90
CA GLU A 131 1.77 -7.93 -15.18
C GLU A 131 1.31 -6.85 -16.17
N ASN A 132 2.23 -6.25 -16.92
CA ASN A 132 1.96 -5.16 -17.86
C ASN A 132 1.18 -3.99 -17.21
N ASP A 133 1.52 -3.63 -15.97
CA ASP A 133 0.87 -2.53 -15.26
C ASP A 133 1.21 -1.16 -15.88
N PRO A 134 0.21 -0.44 -16.44
CA PRO A 134 0.46 0.86 -17.05
C PRO A 134 0.87 1.94 -16.05
N ILE A 135 0.50 1.82 -14.77
CA ILE A 135 0.93 2.75 -13.73
C ILE A 135 2.42 2.59 -13.45
N LYS A 136 2.89 1.34 -13.33
CA LYS A 136 4.32 1.05 -13.20
C LYS A 136 5.10 1.60 -14.39
N GLN A 137 4.63 1.38 -15.61
CA GLN A 137 5.28 1.91 -16.81
C GLN A 137 5.34 3.45 -16.79
N MET A 138 4.25 4.11 -16.42
CA MET A 138 4.21 5.57 -16.27
C MET A 138 5.24 6.08 -15.26
N LEU A 139 5.40 5.41 -14.11
CA LEU A 139 6.38 5.79 -13.09
C LEU A 139 7.82 5.66 -13.62
N ILE A 140 8.10 4.61 -14.41
CA ILE A 140 9.39 4.43 -15.07
C ILE A 140 9.64 5.56 -16.07
N ASP A 141 8.68 5.83 -16.96
CA ASP A 141 8.79 6.84 -18.02
C ASP A 141 9.00 8.26 -17.45
N GLU A 142 8.34 8.57 -16.33
CA GLU A 142 8.47 9.84 -15.61
C GLU A 142 9.67 9.88 -14.64
N SER A 143 10.47 8.81 -14.59
CA SER A 143 11.62 8.68 -13.67
C SER A 143 11.25 8.89 -12.19
N MET A 144 10.05 8.49 -11.81
CA MET A 144 9.56 8.58 -10.43
C MET A 144 10.08 7.39 -9.62
N PRO A 145 10.68 7.61 -8.43
CA PRO A 145 11.04 6.51 -7.54
C PRO A 145 9.79 5.77 -7.05
N PHE A 146 9.82 4.44 -7.06
CA PHE A 146 8.73 3.65 -6.50
C PHE A 146 9.18 2.31 -5.93
N ILE A 147 8.32 1.74 -5.09
CA ILE A 147 8.43 0.38 -4.53
C ILE A 147 7.15 -0.38 -4.85
N VAL A 148 7.26 -1.69 -5.05
CA VAL A 148 6.12 -2.60 -5.22
C VAL A 148 5.96 -3.49 -3.99
N ILE A 149 4.74 -3.59 -3.48
CA ILE A 149 4.37 -4.65 -2.52
C ILE A 149 3.71 -5.77 -3.33
N GLY A 150 4.41 -6.89 -3.42
CA GLY A 150 4.19 -8.00 -4.34
C GLY A 150 5.48 -8.35 -5.10
N LYS A 151 5.47 -9.45 -5.86
CA LYS A 151 6.65 -9.90 -6.61
C LYS A 151 6.87 -9.18 -7.94
N PRO A 152 8.10 -9.19 -8.49
CA PRO A 152 8.38 -8.78 -9.86
C PRO A 152 7.60 -9.61 -10.88
N THR A 153 7.19 -8.98 -11.98
CA THR A 153 6.40 -9.59 -13.07
C THR A 153 7.21 -9.81 -14.35
N SER A 154 8.42 -9.26 -14.43
CA SER A 154 9.31 -9.35 -15.59
C SER A 154 10.76 -9.12 -15.18
N ASP A 155 11.72 -9.47 -16.06
CA ASP A 155 13.14 -9.34 -15.75
C ASP A 155 13.57 -7.90 -15.41
N ILE A 156 12.92 -6.91 -16.04
CA ILE A 156 13.17 -5.50 -15.76
C ILE A 156 12.72 -5.10 -14.35
N ASP A 157 11.73 -5.80 -13.78
CA ASP A 157 11.23 -5.49 -12.45
C ASP A 157 12.24 -5.83 -11.34
N HIS A 158 13.21 -6.72 -11.60
CA HIS A 158 14.29 -7.02 -10.66
C HIS A 158 15.22 -5.81 -10.41
N GLN A 159 15.12 -4.76 -11.23
CA GLN A 159 15.85 -3.51 -11.01
C GLN A 159 15.19 -2.61 -9.96
N PHE A 160 13.93 -2.88 -9.59
CA PHE A 160 13.18 -2.11 -8.62
C PHE A 160 13.06 -2.84 -7.29
N THR A 161 12.91 -2.08 -6.21
CA THR A 161 12.68 -2.65 -4.88
C THR A 161 11.26 -3.20 -4.81
N HIS A 162 11.15 -4.44 -4.36
CA HIS A 162 9.90 -5.13 -4.15
C HIS A 162 9.90 -5.85 -2.80
N ILE A 163 8.71 -6.01 -2.21
CA ILE A 163 8.50 -6.69 -0.94
C ILE A 163 7.33 -7.64 -1.12
N ASP A 164 7.56 -8.94 -1.00
CA ASP A 164 6.49 -9.94 -1.12
C ASP A 164 6.61 -11.03 -0.04
N ASN A 165 5.53 -11.78 0.11
CA ASN A 165 5.51 -13.05 0.81
C ASN A 165 5.75 -14.20 -0.19
N ASP A 166 6.17 -15.34 0.33
CA ASP A 166 6.13 -16.59 -0.43
C ASP A 166 4.68 -17.10 -0.51
N ASN A 167 3.93 -16.58 -1.48
CA ASN A 167 2.51 -16.87 -1.66
C ASN A 167 2.28 -18.32 -2.14
N ILE A 168 3.26 -18.93 -2.81
CA ILE A 168 3.23 -20.35 -3.20
C ILE A 168 3.28 -21.18 -1.94
N LEU A 169 4.33 -21.03 -1.12
CA LEU A 169 4.49 -21.79 0.12
C LEU A 169 3.33 -21.58 1.10
N ALA A 170 2.83 -20.35 1.21
CA ALA A 170 1.66 -20.06 2.03
C ALA A 170 0.42 -20.87 1.60
N SER A 171 0.17 -20.93 0.28
CA SER A 171 -0.96 -21.69 -0.27
C SER A 171 -0.75 -23.20 -0.18
N GLU A 172 0.46 -23.69 -0.38
CA GLU A 172 0.80 -25.09 -0.17
C GLU A 172 0.53 -25.53 1.28
N ASN A 173 0.99 -24.73 2.25
CA ASN A 173 0.79 -25.01 3.66
C ASN A 173 -0.68 -25.01 4.06
N LEU A 174 -1.47 -24.05 3.55
CA LEU A 174 -2.90 -24.00 3.77
C LEU A 174 -3.62 -25.22 3.17
N THR A 175 -3.30 -25.55 1.92
CA THR A 175 -3.92 -26.67 1.21
C THR A 175 -3.64 -28.00 1.91
N ARG A 176 -2.38 -28.21 2.36
CA ARG A 176 -1.99 -29.40 3.12
C ARG A 176 -2.80 -29.52 4.41
N HIS A 177 -2.93 -28.42 5.14
CA HIS A 177 -3.69 -28.39 6.39
C HIS A 177 -5.18 -28.75 6.19
N VAL A 178 -5.80 -28.29 5.09
CA VAL A 178 -7.19 -28.63 4.75
C VAL A 178 -7.33 -30.10 4.39
N ILE A 179 -6.42 -30.65 3.58
CA ILE A 179 -6.43 -32.08 3.22
C ILE A 179 -6.30 -32.98 4.46
N GLU A 180 -5.45 -32.59 5.42
CA GLU A 180 -5.29 -33.29 6.71
C GLU A 180 -6.59 -33.38 7.53
N GLN A 181 -7.59 -32.52 7.27
CA GLN A 181 -8.91 -32.63 7.89
C GLN A 181 -9.78 -33.76 7.31
N GLY A 182 -9.32 -34.41 6.24
CA GLY A 182 -10.00 -35.52 5.57
C GLY A 182 -11.14 -35.05 4.66
N VAL A 183 -10.89 -34.02 3.86
CA VAL A 183 -11.82 -33.56 2.81
C VAL A 183 -11.66 -34.39 1.53
N ASP A 184 -12.75 -34.60 0.80
CA ASP A 184 -12.76 -35.40 -0.43
C ASP A 184 -12.65 -34.54 -1.71
N GLU A 185 -12.98 -33.25 -1.62
CA GLU A 185 -12.96 -32.29 -2.73
C GLU A 185 -12.54 -30.92 -2.21
N LEU A 186 -11.79 -30.17 -3.03
CA LEU A 186 -11.35 -28.82 -2.73
C LEU A 186 -11.90 -27.81 -3.73
N ILE A 187 -12.25 -26.62 -3.24
CA ILE A 187 -12.69 -25.51 -4.06
C ILE A 187 -11.84 -24.29 -3.73
N PHE A 188 -11.11 -23.78 -4.73
CA PHE A 188 -10.34 -22.54 -4.64
C PHE A 188 -11.11 -21.42 -5.32
N ILE A 189 -11.45 -20.37 -4.58
CA ILE A 189 -12.15 -19.19 -5.10
C ILE A 189 -11.13 -18.05 -5.18
N THR A 190 -10.97 -17.48 -6.38
CA THR A 190 -10.00 -16.41 -6.65
C THR A 190 -10.67 -15.22 -7.32
N GLU A 191 -10.06 -14.05 -7.19
CA GLU A 191 -10.48 -12.86 -7.93
C GLU A 191 -10.09 -12.94 -9.41
N LYS A 192 -10.94 -12.37 -10.27
CA LYS A 192 -10.60 -12.17 -11.68
C LYS A 192 -9.45 -11.18 -11.86
N GLY A 193 -8.57 -11.47 -12.81
CA GLY A 193 -7.51 -10.57 -13.28
C GLY A 193 -6.11 -11.17 -13.19
N ASN A 194 -5.13 -10.45 -13.75
CA ASN A 194 -3.74 -10.92 -13.85
C ASN A 194 -2.89 -10.38 -12.70
N PHE A 195 -3.24 -10.78 -11.47
CA PHE A 195 -2.47 -10.43 -10.27
C PHE A 195 -1.56 -11.57 -9.85
N GLU A 196 -0.32 -11.22 -9.56
CA GLU A 196 0.72 -12.20 -9.26
C GLU A 196 0.48 -12.99 -7.97
N VAL A 197 -0.07 -12.34 -6.94
CA VAL A 197 -0.46 -13.01 -5.69
C VAL A 197 -1.49 -14.13 -5.93
N SER A 198 -2.44 -13.91 -6.84
CA SER A 198 -3.47 -14.90 -7.17
C SER A 198 -2.87 -16.08 -7.93
N LYS A 199 -2.00 -15.81 -8.91
CA LYS A 199 -1.29 -16.85 -9.68
C LYS A 199 -0.45 -17.76 -8.75
N ASP A 200 0.32 -17.18 -7.84
CA ASP A 200 1.15 -17.94 -6.90
C ASP A 200 0.33 -18.83 -5.97
N ARG A 201 -0.78 -18.30 -5.45
CA ARG A 201 -1.64 -19.08 -4.55
C ARG A 201 -2.35 -20.21 -5.28
N ILE A 202 -2.79 -19.97 -6.52
CA ILE A 202 -3.35 -21.03 -7.37
C ILE A 202 -2.28 -22.11 -7.60
N GLN A 203 -1.06 -21.73 -7.96
CA GLN A 203 0.04 -22.67 -8.17
C GLN A 203 0.32 -23.55 -6.93
N GLY A 204 0.44 -22.95 -5.74
CA GLY A 204 0.67 -23.69 -4.51
C GLY A 204 -0.49 -24.63 -4.15
N PHE A 205 -1.73 -24.18 -4.40
CA PHE A 205 -2.93 -25.00 -4.22
C PHE A 205 -2.95 -26.21 -5.15
N GLU A 206 -2.78 -25.99 -6.46
CA GLU A 206 -2.81 -27.06 -7.46
C GLU A 206 -1.70 -28.08 -7.25
N THR A 207 -0.52 -27.61 -6.85
CA THR A 207 0.63 -28.46 -6.56
C THR A 207 0.29 -29.48 -5.47
N ILE A 208 -0.24 -29.02 -4.34
CA ILE A 208 -0.57 -29.91 -3.21
C ILE A 208 -1.80 -30.76 -3.51
N ALA A 209 -2.84 -30.20 -4.14
CA ALA A 209 -4.05 -30.95 -4.49
C ALA A 209 -3.72 -32.11 -5.45
N SER A 210 -2.90 -31.85 -6.47
CA SER A 210 -2.46 -32.86 -7.44
C SER A 210 -1.56 -33.93 -6.82
N GLN A 211 -0.61 -33.54 -5.97
CA GLN A 211 0.28 -34.49 -5.27
C GLN A 211 -0.51 -35.49 -4.40
N ASN A 212 -1.59 -35.02 -3.76
CA ASN A 212 -2.45 -35.85 -2.91
C ASN A 212 -3.62 -36.51 -3.67
N LYS A 213 -3.74 -36.28 -4.99
CA LYS A 213 -4.80 -36.81 -5.85
C LYS A 213 -6.22 -36.47 -5.36
N ILE A 214 -6.38 -35.27 -4.80
CA ILE A 214 -7.68 -34.75 -4.38
C ILE A 214 -8.37 -34.09 -5.58
N ASN A 215 -9.66 -34.33 -5.74
CA ASN A 215 -10.44 -33.63 -6.76
C ASN A 215 -10.56 -32.14 -6.39
N TYR A 216 -10.34 -31.26 -7.35
CA TYR A 216 -10.41 -29.82 -7.08
C TYR A 216 -11.00 -29.00 -8.20
N GLN A 217 -11.50 -27.81 -7.85
CA GLN A 217 -12.01 -26.81 -8.78
C GLN A 217 -11.43 -25.43 -8.44
N ILE A 218 -11.12 -24.65 -9.46
CA ILE A 218 -10.72 -23.24 -9.33
C ILE A 218 -11.83 -22.38 -9.95
N ILE A 219 -12.34 -21.42 -9.20
CA ILE A 219 -13.40 -20.52 -9.64
C ILE A 219 -12.91 -19.10 -9.57
N GLU A 220 -12.96 -18.43 -10.72
CA GLU A 220 -12.70 -17.01 -10.82
C GLU A 220 -13.99 -16.21 -10.74
N THR A 221 -14.10 -15.32 -9.76
CA THR A 221 -15.29 -14.51 -9.53
C THR A 221 -14.92 -13.07 -9.16
N SER A 222 -15.91 -12.17 -9.13
CA SER A 222 -15.77 -10.94 -8.36
C SER A 222 -15.55 -11.26 -6.88
N ASN A 223 -14.82 -10.39 -6.19
CA ASN A 223 -14.57 -10.55 -4.76
C ASN A 223 -15.77 -10.07 -3.91
N GLU A 224 -16.89 -9.70 -4.53
CA GLU A 224 -18.11 -9.27 -3.85
C GLU A 224 -18.64 -10.38 -2.94
N ARG A 225 -18.79 -10.07 -1.65
CA ARG A 225 -19.29 -11.01 -0.65
C ARG A 225 -20.64 -11.59 -1.06
N GLU A 226 -21.51 -10.78 -1.66
CA GLU A 226 -22.83 -11.26 -2.11
C GLU A 226 -22.70 -12.27 -3.25
N VAL A 227 -21.80 -12.06 -4.21
CA VAL A 227 -21.55 -12.99 -5.30
C VAL A 227 -20.94 -14.29 -4.78
N ILE A 228 -19.93 -14.21 -3.91
CA ILE A 228 -19.33 -15.39 -3.27
C ILE A 228 -20.38 -16.12 -2.43
N PHE A 229 -21.17 -15.40 -1.64
CA PHE A 229 -22.22 -15.99 -0.82
C PHE A 229 -23.27 -16.69 -1.68
N ASN A 230 -23.78 -16.04 -2.73
CA ASN A 230 -24.74 -16.64 -3.66
C ASN A 230 -24.13 -17.86 -4.37
N TYR A 231 -22.84 -17.83 -4.71
CA TYR A 231 -22.14 -18.97 -5.28
C TYR A 231 -22.08 -20.15 -4.28
N MET A 232 -21.69 -19.89 -3.03
CA MET A 232 -21.70 -20.91 -1.97
C MET A 232 -23.12 -21.44 -1.67
N GLN A 233 -24.13 -20.57 -1.75
CA GLN A 233 -25.53 -20.95 -1.61
C GLN A 233 -26.04 -21.75 -2.82
N ASN A 234 -25.48 -21.59 -4.01
CA ASN A 234 -25.85 -22.41 -5.17
C ASN A 234 -25.14 -23.78 -5.16
N LEU A 235 -23.95 -23.88 -4.55
CA LEU A 235 -23.31 -25.14 -4.17
C LEU A 235 -24.11 -25.93 -3.09
N HIS A 236 -25.13 -25.32 -2.47
CA HIS A 236 -25.89 -25.87 -1.33
C HIS A 236 -26.49 -27.26 -1.53
N THR A 237 -26.81 -27.70 -2.75
CA THR A 237 -27.50 -28.99 -2.89
C THR A 237 -26.62 -30.16 -2.43
N ARG A 238 -25.29 -30.03 -2.54
CA ARG A 238 -24.31 -30.98 -1.99
C ARG A 238 -23.95 -30.67 -0.54
N LEU A 239 -23.69 -29.40 -0.20
CA LEU A 239 -23.24 -28.99 1.15
C LEU A 239 -24.30 -29.14 2.26
N LYS A 240 -25.56 -29.40 1.91
CA LYS A 240 -26.61 -29.77 2.87
C LYS A 240 -26.57 -31.24 3.31
N ASP A 241 -25.72 -32.06 2.70
CA ASP A 241 -25.49 -33.42 3.16
C ASP A 241 -24.69 -33.39 4.48
N PRO A 242 -25.27 -33.83 5.61
CA PRO A 242 -24.59 -33.84 6.91
C PRO A 242 -23.36 -34.76 6.96
N ASN A 243 -23.14 -35.60 5.94
CA ASN A 243 -21.96 -36.45 5.84
C ASN A 243 -20.74 -35.77 5.21
N ILE A 244 -20.90 -34.58 4.62
CA ILE A 244 -19.78 -33.82 4.03
C ILE A 244 -19.11 -32.99 5.11
N LYS A 245 -17.85 -33.30 5.43
CA LYS A 245 -17.02 -32.48 6.32
C LYS A 245 -16.66 -31.16 5.61
N GLN A 246 -16.95 -30.04 6.27
CA GLN A 246 -16.69 -28.71 5.73
C GLN A 246 -15.60 -28.01 6.55
N ALA A 247 -14.60 -27.46 5.88
CA ALA A 247 -13.64 -26.53 6.45
C ALA A 247 -13.67 -25.25 5.61
N ILE A 248 -14.19 -24.16 6.18
CA ILE A 248 -14.14 -22.83 5.56
C ILE A 248 -13.01 -22.07 6.23
N ILE A 249 -11.93 -21.82 5.48
CA ILE A 249 -10.81 -21.00 5.96
C ILE A 249 -10.93 -19.63 5.27
N ARG A 250 -11.04 -18.57 6.07
CA ARG A 250 -11.07 -17.18 5.64
C ARG A 250 -9.71 -16.53 5.82
#